data_AF-A0A6I4MIH4-F1
#
_entry.id   AF-A0A6I4MIH4-F1
#
_cell.length_a   1.000
_cell.length_b   1.000
_cell.length_c   1.000
_cell.angle_alpha   90.00
_cell.angle_beta   90.00
_cell.angle_gamma   90.00
#
_symmetry.space_group_name_H-M   'P 1'
#
loop_
_entity.id
_entity.type
_entity.pdbx_description
1 polymer ?
#
loop_
_entity_poly.entity_id
_entity_poly.type
_entity_poly.pdbx_seq_one_letter_code
_entity_poly.pdbx_strand_id
1 'polypeptide(L)'
;MGSGGAALQLAYSDPVSGESVTLKNVKLPWHKEFPMPNTGSRPTAVLSITGAAAPSTAMGCEVLVDGKPVEKKAPSTGLVFCDAMYHS
;
A
#
# COMPACT_ATOMS: atom_id res chain seq x y z
N MET A 1 10.98 -19.18 9.16
CA MET A 1 10.63 -18.38 10.35
C MET A 1 10.67 -16.92 9.93
N GLY A 2 9.51 -16.31 9.69
CA GLY A 2 9.45 -14.92 9.24
C GLY A 2 9.78 -13.99 10.40
N SER A 3 10.91 -13.29 10.32
CA SER A 3 11.25 -12.16 11.17
C SER A 3 10.20 -11.08 10.97
N GLY A 4 9.13 -11.12 11.76
CA GLY A 4 8.05 -10.15 11.71
C GLY A 4 8.58 -8.77 12.03
N GLY A 5 8.83 -7.97 10.99
CA GLY A 5 9.14 -6.55 11.13
C GLY A 5 7.90 -5.76 11.51
N ALA A 6 8.10 -4.52 11.97
CA ALA A 6 7.04 -3.55 12.14
C ALA A 6 7.35 -2.32 11.29
N ALA A 7 6.33 -1.81 10.60
CA ALA A 7 6.34 -0.45 10.10
C ALA A 7 6.04 0.48 11.26
N LEU A 8 6.85 1.52 11.43
CA LEU A 8 6.57 2.60 12.38
C LEU A 8 5.30 3.35 11.96
N GLN A 9 5.11 3.50 10.65
CA GLN A 9 3.94 4.16 10.08
C GLN A 9 3.61 3.57 8.71
N LEU A 10 2.32 3.37 8.45
CA LEU A 10 1.76 3.21 7.11
C LEU A 10 0.77 4.35 6.86
N ALA A 11 0.81 4.95 5.68
CA ALA A 11 -0.19 5.91 5.24
C ALA A 11 -0.69 5.50 3.86
N TYR A 12 -1.99 5.59 3.62
CA TYR A 12 -2.57 5.35 2.31
C TYR A 12 -3.78 6.23 2.05
N SER A 13 -4.08 6.49 0.78
CA SER A 13 -5.35 7.09 0.37
C SER A 13 -6.34 5.99 0.06
N ASP A 14 -7.46 5.94 0.79
CA ASP A 14 -8.53 4.99 0.53
C ASP A 14 -9.12 5.25 -0.87
N PRO A 15 -9.06 4.29 -1.79
CA PRO A 15 -9.48 4.53 -3.17
C PRO A 15 -11.00 4.73 -3.31
N VAL A 16 -11.78 4.31 -2.30
CA VAL A 16 -13.25 4.32 -2.31
C VAL A 16 -13.79 5.61 -1.71
N SER A 17 -13.27 6.01 -0.54
CA SER A 17 -13.71 7.25 0.13
C SER A 17 -12.87 8.47 -0.25
N GLY A 18 -11.66 8.28 -0.79
CA GLY A 18 -10.68 9.33 -1.02
C GLY A 18 -10.00 9.84 0.25
N GLU A 19 -10.31 9.25 1.42
CA GLU A 19 -9.76 9.69 2.70
C GLU A 19 -8.33 9.18 2.90
N SER A 20 -7.49 10.02 3.50
CA SER A 20 -6.14 9.62 3.91
C SER A 20 -6.19 8.91 5.26
N VAL A 21 -5.68 7.68 5.29
CA VAL A 21 -5.56 6.87 6.51
C VAL A 21 -4.11 6.81 6.94
N THR A 22 -3.85 6.97 8.23
CA THR A 22 -2.51 6.78 8.83
C THR A 22 -2.59 5.78 9.98
N LEU A 23 -1.79 4.73 9.90
CA LEU A 23 -1.63 3.69 10.90
C LEU A 23 -0.23 3.76 11.49
N LYS A 24 -0.10 3.55 12.80
CA LYS A 24 1.20 3.55 13.52
C LYS A 24 1.50 2.17 14.09
N ASN A 25 2.78 1.83 14.20
CA ASN A 25 3.28 0.57 14.77
C ASN A 25 2.61 -0.67 14.14
N VAL A 26 2.54 -0.70 12.80
CA VAL A 26 1.87 -1.75 12.06
C VAL A 26 2.78 -2.98 11.98
N LYS A 27 2.24 -4.14 12.37
CA LYS A 27 2.93 -5.42 12.22
C LYS A 27 2.95 -5.86 10.75
N LEU A 28 4.10 -6.30 10.27
CA LEU A 28 4.28 -6.82 8.91
C LEU A 28 4.25 -8.37 8.88
N PRO A 29 3.79 -8.99 7.78
CA PRO A 29 3.18 -8.36 6.61
C PRO A 29 1.80 -7.77 6.92
N TRP A 30 1.52 -6.60 6.36
CA TRP A 30 0.22 -5.95 6.44
C TRP A 30 -0.51 -6.12 5.11
N HIS A 31 -1.81 -6.43 5.17
CA HIS A 31 -2.67 -6.57 4.00
C HIS A 31 -4.01 -5.89 4.29
N LYS A 32 -4.51 -5.17 3.29
CA LYS A 32 -5.83 -4.55 3.28
C LYS A 32 -6.45 -4.73 1.90
N GLU A 33 -7.69 -5.22 1.88
CA GLU A 33 -8.53 -5.27 0.69
C GLU A 33 -9.47 -4.06 0.68
N PHE A 34 -9.67 -3.51 -0.52
CA PHE A 34 -10.62 -2.45 -0.79
C PHE A 34 -11.59 -2.95 -1.85
N PRO A 35 -12.89 -2.61 -1.77
CA PRO A 35 -13.77 -2.79 -2.91
C PRO A 35 -13.27 -1.94 -4.08
N MET A 36 -13.54 -2.38 -5.31
CA MET A 36 -13.21 -1.60 -6.49
C MET A 36 -13.96 -0.25 -6.43
N PRO A 37 -13.26 0.89 -6.48
CA PRO A 37 -13.90 2.19 -6.40
C PRO A 37 -14.75 2.46 -7.65
N ASN A 38 -15.89 3.12 -7.48
CA ASN A 38 -16.69 3.58 -8.62
C ASN A 38 -16.13 4.92 -9.11
N THR A 39 -15.33 4.88 -10.17
CA THR A 39 -14.70 6.08 -10.76
C THR A 39 -15.64 6.83 -11.72
N GLY A 40 -16.89 6.40 -11.86
CA GLY A 40 -17.91 7.04 -12.68
C GLY A 40 -17.49 7.12 -14.16
N SER A 41 -17.39 8.34 -14.69
CA SER A 41 -16.99 8.59 -16.08
C SER A 41 -15.47 8.60 -16.30
N ARG A 42 -14.67 8.56 -15.23
CA ARG A 42 -13.21 8.39 -15.34
C ARG A 42 -12.93 6.91 -15.23
N PRO A 43 -12.15 6.30 -16.12
CA PRO A 43 -11.89 4.86 -16.03
C PRO A 43 -10.75 4.54 -15.04
N THR A 44 -10.10 5.53 -14.44
CA THR A 44 -8.86 5.34 -13.67
C THR A 44 -9.03 5.68 -12.19
N ALA A 45 -8.59 4.76 -11.34
CA ALA A 45 -8.41 4.91 -9.91
C ALA A 45 -6.91 5.02 -9.57
N VAL A 46 -6.63 5.63 -8.41
CA VAL A 46 -5.27 5.78 -7.89
C VAL A 46 -5.24 5.29 -6.45
N LEU A 47 -4.23 4.50 -6.13
CA LEU A 47 -3.91 4.08 -4.77
C LEU A 47 -2.46 4.43 -4.47
N SER A 48 -2.27 5.31 -3.49
CA SER A 48 -0.96 5.69 -2.98
C SER A 48 -0.78 5.13 -1.57
N ILE A 49 0.30 4.40 -1.33
CA ILE A 49 0.69 3.82 -0.05
C ILE A 49 2.12 4.21 0.26
N THR A 50 2.35 4.76 1.45
CA THR A 50 3.68 5.05 2.00
C THR A 50 3.89 4.22 3.25
N GLY A 51 5.06 3.60 3.38
CA GLY A 51 5.48 2.92 4.60
C GLY A 51 6.80 3.45 5.11
N ALA A 52 6.88 3.70 6.42
CA ALA A 52 8.11 4.04 7.12
C ALA A 52 8.38 3.00 8.23
N ALA A 53 9.61 2.52 8.31
CA ALA A 53 10.11 1.62 9.34
C ALA A 53 11.46 2.10 9.87
N ALA A 54 11.97 1.38 10.87
CA ALA A 54 13.33 1.61 11.34
C ALA A 54 14.34 1.49 10.16
N PRO A 55 15.45 2.25 10.17
CA PRO A 55 16.42 2.24 9.07
C PRO A 55 17.01 0.87 8.72
N SER A 56 17.02 -0.08 9.65
CA SER A 56 17.49 -1.45 9.45
C SER A 56 16.41 -2.42 8.94
N THR A 57 15.15 -2.00 8.91
CA THR A 57 14.02 -2.82 8.48
C THR A 57 13.78 -2.61 6.99
N ALA A 58 13.89 -3.69 6.21
CA ALA A 58 13.51 -3.70 4.81
C ALA A 58 11.99 -3.89 4.67
N MET A 59 11.37 -3.11 3.79
CA MET A 59 9.95 -3.21 3.44
C MET A 59 9.78 -3.09 1.93
N GLY A 60 8.96 -3.98 1.38
CA GLY A 60 8.45 -3.85 0.02
C GLY A 60 6.95 -3.58 0.06
N CYS A 61 6.36 -3.40 -1.12
CA CYS A 61 4.92 -3.30 -1.26
C CYS A 61 4.48 -3.89 -2.60
N GLU A 62 3.27 -4.44 -2.63
CA GLU A 62 2.64 -5.02 -3.81
C GLU A 62 1.17 -4.61 -3.81
N VAL A 63 0.68 -4.13 -4.95
CA VAL A 63 -0.74 -3.81 -5.17
C VAL A 63 -1.26 -4.75 -6.23
N LEU A 64 -2.36 -5.43 -5.90
CA LEU A 64 -3.05 -6.36 -6.76
C LEU A 64 -4.43 -5.80 -7.14
N VAL A 65 -4.81 -5.92 -8.41
CA VAL A 65 -6.17 -5.65 -8.91
C VAL A 65 -6.63 -6.90 -9.65
N ASP A 66 -7.81 -7.43 -9.29
CA ASP A 66 -8.32 -8.72 -9.78
C ASP A 66 -7.29 -9.86 -9.69
N GLY A 67 -6.50 -9.87 -8.61
CA GLY A 67 -5.45 -10.85 -8.36
C GLY A 67 -4.18 -10.68 -9.22
N LYS A 68 -4.08 -9.64 -10.04
CA LYS A 68 -2.91 -9.34 -10.86
C LYS A 68 -2.09 -8.19 -10.27
N PRO A 69 -0.75 -8.30 -10.20
CA PRO A 69 0.08 -7.21 -9.73
C PRO A 69 0.05 -6.04 -10.72
N VAL A 70 -0.41 -4.88 -10.24
CA VAL A 70 -0.38 -3.61 -10.98
C VAL A 70 0.78 -2.72 -10.53
N GLU A 71 1.27 -2.90 -9.30
CA GLU A 71 2.46 -2.24 -8.79
C GLU A 71 3.20 -3.17 -7.84
N LYS A 72 4.54 -3.19 -7.92
CA LYS A 72 5.38 -3.98 -7.02
C LYS A 72 6.71 -3.27 -6.79
N LYS A 73 6.98 -2.93 -5.53
CA LYS A 73 8.26 -2.40 -5.08
C LYS A 73 9.04 -3.46 -4.34
N ALA A 74 10.26 -3.71 -4.81
CA ALA A 74 11.21 -4.57 -4.11
C ALA A 74 11.53 -3.99 -2.71
N PRO A 75 11.85 -4.84 -1.73
CA PRO A 75 12.16 -4.37 -0.39
C PRO A 75 13.32 -3.36 -0.37
N SER A 76 13.07 -2.19 0.22
CA SER A 76 14.07 -1.17 0.53
C SER A 76 14.07 -0.85 2.03
N THR A 77 15.21 -0.39 2.54
CA THR A 77 15.35 -0.07 3.97
C THR A 77 14.67 1.25 4.31
N GLY A 78 13.95 1.28 5.43
CA GLY A 78 13.44 2.49 6.05
C GLY A 78 12.17 3.07 5.42
N LEU A 79 12.10 3.23 4.10
CA LEU A 79 10.95 3.82 3.40
C LEU A 79 10.55 3.01 2.17
N VAL A 80 9.24 2.98 1.90
CA VAL A 80 8.65 2.44 0.66
C VAL A 80 7.49 3.32 0.23
N PHE A 81 7.37 3.54 -1.08
CA PHE A 81 6.28 4.28 -1.72
C PHE A 81 5.71 3.44 -2.87
N CYS A 82 4.41 3.20 -2.84
CA CYS A 82 3.67 2.47 -3.84
C CYS A 82 2.57 3.37 -4.40
N ASP A 83 2.70 3.73 -5.66
CA ASP A 83 1.68 4.48 -6.39
C ASP A 83 1.17 3.58 -7.52
N ALA A 84 -0.09 3.16 -7.41
CA ALA A 84 -0.74 2.33 -8.41
C ALA A 84 -1.85 3.14 -9.09
N MET A 85 -1.80 3.19 -10.42
CA MET A 85 -2.91 3.65 -11.25
C MET A 85 -3.50 2.45 -11.97
N TYR A 86 -4.80 2.24 -11.85
CA TYR A 86 -5.49 1.08 -12.42
C TYR A 86 -6.87 1.46 -12.94
N HIS A 87 -7.40 0.61 -13.82
CA HIS A 87 -8.74 0.79 -14.34
C HIS A 87 -9.76 0.06 -13.46
N SER A 88 -10.87 0.73 -13.15
CA SER A 88 -11.98 0.20 -12.34
C SER A 88 -13.23 -0.06 -13.16
#